data_AF-A0A5J5D1N0-F1
#
_entry.id   AF-A0A5J5D1N0-F1
#
_cell.length_a   1.000
_cell.length_b   1.000
_cell.length_c   1.000
_cell.angle_alpha   90.00
_cell.angle_beta   90.00
_cell.angle_gamma   90.00
#
_symmetry.space_group_name_H-M   'P 1'
#
loop_
_entity.id
_entity.type
_entity.pdbx_description
1 polymer ?
#
loop_
_entity_poly.entity_id
_entity_poly.type
_entity_poly.pdbx_seq_one_letter_code
_entity_poly.pdbx_strand_id
1 'polypeptide(L)'
;EQEEKTHSCPQCWQSLTTRPVLVKSWPTVLAELVEELKKPQYSVAPLKKHKLVEATLKLQENICSHHDEMMKIFCRTDQKCICYLCSMDDHQGHVTVSAAAERAERQKELGVSRQKVQQKVQGRENDVKVLQQRVEVINHSADEAVRDSDKIFSNLIRLIRKRSS
;
A
#
# COMPACT_ATOMS: atom_id res chain seq x y z
N GLU A 1 -8.01 65.77 25.84
CA GLU A 1 -7.23 64.65 26.41
C GLU A 1 -7.13 63.49 25.44
N GLN A 2 -6.03 62.73 25.44
CA GLN A 2 -5.96 61.40 24.85
C GLN A 2 -6.41 60.39 25.93
N GLU A 3 -7.54 59.72 25.74
CA GLU A 3 -7.95 58.62 26.63
C GLU A 3 -6.99 57.44 26.44
N GLU A 4 -6.18 57.17 27.46
CA GLU A 4 -5.26 56.04 27.53
C GLU A 4 -6.09 54.74 27.63
N LYS A 5 -6.30 54.06 26.49
CA LYS A 5 -7.06 52.79 26.45
C LYS A 5 -6.29 51.69 27.16
N THR A 6 -6.66 51.39 28.40
CA THR A 6 -6.19 50.23 29.16
C THR A 6 -6.59 48.93 28.45
N HIS A 7 -5.63 48.09 28.10
CA HIS A 7 -5.88 46.81 27.43
C HIS A 7 -5.82 45.67 28.45
N SER A 8 -6.86 44.82 28.56
CA SER A 8 -6.89 43.74 29.56
C SER A 8 -6.80 42.35 28.93
N CYS A 9 -6.07 41.44 29.57
CA CYS A 9 -5.97 40.04 29.14
C CYS A 9 -7.28 39.28 29.43
N PRO A 10 -7.95 38.64 28.45
CA PRO A 10 -9.24 37.98 28.68
C PRO A 10 -9.15 36.69 29.52
N GLN A 11 -7.94 36.15 29.73
CA GLN A 11 -7.73 34.91 30.47
C GLN A 11 -7.46 35.16 31.97
N CYS A 12 -6.74 36.22 32.31
CA CYS A 12 -6.31 36.52 33.68
C CYS A 12 -6.71 37.90 34.19
N TRP A 13 -7.39 38.71 33.36
CA TRP A 13 -7.99 40.01 33.71
C TRP A 13 -7.01 41.08 34.19
N GLN A 14 -5.71 40.86 34.03
CA GLN A 14 -4.69 41.85 34.35
C GLN A 14 -4.70 42.98 33.31
N SER A 15 -4.68 44.21 33.80
CA SER A 15 -4.58 45.43 33.01
C SER A 15 -3.16 45.60 32.49
N LEU A 16 -3.01 45.73 31.17
CA LEU A 16 -1.74 45.98 30.49
C LEU A 16 -1.68 47.45 30.08
N THR A 17 -0.55 48.09 30.40
CA THR A 17 -0.28 49.50 30.06
C THR A 17 0.05 49.71 28.58
N THR A 18 0.28 48.65 27.82
CA THR A 18 0.60 48.69 26.39
C THR A 18 -0.10 47.57 25.63
N ARG A 19 -0.51 47.82 24.39
CA ARG A 19 -1.19 46.84 23.54
C ARG A 19 -0.23 45.67 23.24
N PRO A 20 -0.51 44.44 23.71
CA PRO A 20 0.35 43.30 23.40
C PRO A 20 0.26 43.00 21.90
N VAL A 21 1.41 43.02 21.22
CA VAL A 21 1.53 42.55 19.83
C VAL A 21 1.55 41.03 19.88
N LEU A 22 0.51 40.38 19.35
CA LEU A 22 0.52 38.94 19.13
C LEU A 22 1.56 38.64 18.04
N VAL A 23 2.78 38.30 18.45
CA VAL A 23 3.89 38.01 17.53
C VAL A 23 3.63 36.75 16.71
N LYS A 24 2.76 35.85 17.20
CA LYS A 24 2.41 34.60 16.51
C LYS A 24 0.90 34.38 16.53
N SER A 25 0.33 34.15 15.35
CA SER A 25 -1.08 33.77 15.19
C SER A 25 -1.29 32.33 15.68
N TRP A 26 -2.50 31.97 16.13
CA TRP A 26 -2.81 30.60 16.56
C TRP A 26 -2.44 29.53 15.51
N PRO A 27 -2.70 29.73 14.20
CA PRO A 27 -2.18 28.85 13.14
C PRO A 27 -0.65 28.73 13.11
N THR A 28 0.09 29.82 13.36
CA THR A 28 1.56 29.81 13.42
C THR A 28 2.07 29.01 14.61
N VAL A 29 1.44 29.16 15.77
CA VAL A 29 1.77 28.39 16.98
C VAL A 29 1.48 26.90 16.78
N LEU A 30 0.36 26.56 16.14
CA LEU A 30 0.02 25.19 15.77
C LEU A 30 1.01 24.60 14.77
N ALA A 31 1.40 25.37 13.74
CA ALA A 31 2.38 24.92 12.76
C ALA A 31 3.75 24.67 13.41
N GLU A 32 4.24 25.59 14.25
CA GLU A 32 5.48 25.40 15.00
C GLU A 32 5.40 24.19 15.94
N LEU A 33 4.28 23.98 16.63
CA LEU A 33 4.07 22.82 17.48
C LEU A 33 4.09 21.51 16.68
N VAL A 34 3.46 21.48 15.51
CA VAL A 34 3.49 20.31 14.62
C VAL A 34 4.90 20.04 14.11
N GLU A 35 5.69 21.06 13.78
CA GLU A 35 7.10 20.91 13.39
C GLU A 35 7.99 20.45 14.55
N GLU A 36 7.77 20.94 15.78
CA GLU A 36 8.44 20.44 16.99
C GLU A 36 8.11 18.96 17.24
N LEU A 37 6.85 18.56 17.03
CA LEU A 37 6.40 17.17 17.21
C LEU A 37 6.89 16.22 16.10
N LYS A 38 7.25 16.72 14.93
CA LYS A 38 7.92 15.94 13.86
C LYS A 38 9.38 15.63 14.18
N LYS A 39 10.01 16.31 15.14
CA LYS A 39 11.41 16.04 15.52
C LYS A 39 11.53 14.67 16.18
N PRO A 40 12.48 13.82 15.77
CA PRO A 40 12.61 12.43 16.24
C PRO A 40 12.88 12.29 17.74
N GLN A 41 13.37 13.35 18.40
CA GLN A 41 13.68 13.38 19.83
C GLN A 41 12.44 13.55 20.72
N TYR A 42 11.33 14.09 20.22
CA TYR A 42 10.09 14.30 20.97
C TYR A 42 9.10 13.12 20.83
N SER A 43 9.63 11.90 20.69
CA SER A 43 8.82 10.69 20.86
C SER A 43 8.53 10.46 22.35
N VAL A 44 7.62 11.25 22.92
CA VAL A 44 7.08 11.00 24.27
C VAL A 44 6.54 9.57 24.29
N ALA A 45 6.83 8.79 25.34
CA ALA A 45 6.55 7.35 25.39
C ALA A 45 5.11 6.92 24.96
N PRO A 46 4.04 7.71 25.17
CA PRO A 46 2.71 7.40 24.63
C PRO A 46 2.62 7.51 23.09
N LEU A 47 3.41 8.39 22.46
CA LEU A 47 3.40 8.66 21.01
C LEU A 47 4.22 7.64 20.21
N LYS A 48 5.11 6.86 20.84
CA LYS A 48 5.84 5.77 20.16
C LYS A 48 4.94 4.65 19.62
N LYS A 49 3.68 4.59 20.06
CA LYS A 49 2.69 3.62 19.54
C LYS A 49 2.00 4.09 18.24
N HIS A 50 2.12 5.36 17.87
CA HIS A 50 1.51 5.90 16.66
C HIS A 50 2.57 6.61 15.80
N LYS A 51 2.87 6.02 14.64
CA LYS A 51 3.84 6.56 13.67
C LYS A 51 3.28 7.86 13.05
N LEU A 52 3.55 9.00 13.68
CA LEU A 52 3.06 10.33 13.30
C LEU A 52 3.81 10.93 12.09
N VAL A 53 3.86 10.23 10.94
CA VAL A 53 4.39 10.83 9.70
C VAL A 53 3.63 10.37 8.43
N GLU A 54 2.90 9.25 8.45
CA GLU A 54 2.16 8.76 7.28
C GLU A 54 0.63 8.92 7.42
N ALA A 55 0.15 9.20 8.63
CA ALA A 55 -1.28 9.36 8.92
C ALA A 55 -1.83 10.68 8.35
N THR A 56 -1.04 11.76 8.34
CA THR A 56 -1.52 13.10 7.95
C THR A 56 -1.86 13.20 6.45
N LEU A 57 -1.07 12.58 5.57
CA LEU A 57 -1.34 12.57 4.12
C LEU A 57 -2.55 11.70 3.78
N LYS A 58 -2.66 10.52 4.40
CA LYS A 58 -3.84 9.65 4.27
C LYS A 58 -5.11 10.28 4.84
N LEU A 59 -5.00 11.18 5.82
CA LEU A 59 -6.16 11.92 6.34
C LEU A 59 -6.65 12.96 5.34
N GLN A 60 -5.75 13.69 4.65
CA GLN A 60 -6.13 14.72 3.67
C GLN A 60 -6.87 14.14 2.46
N GLU A 61 -6.47 12.95 1.98
CA GLU A 61 -7.16 12.26 0.87
C GLU A 61 -8.58 11.76 1.23
N ASN A 62 -8.92 11.69 2.51
CA ASN A 62 -10.24 11.24 2.99
C ASN A 62 -11.15 12.41 3.40
N ILE A 63 -10.74 13.65 3.15
CA ILE A 63 -11.56 14.84 3.42
C ILE A 63 -12.16 15.35 2.11
N CYS A 64 -13.45 15.62 2.12
CA CYS A 64 -14.16 16.19 1.00
C CYS A 64 -13.66 17.62 0.74
N SER A 65 -13.12 17.86 -0.45
CA SER A 65 -12.61 19.18 -0.85
C SER A 65 -13.70 20.26 -0.93
N HIS A 66 -14.96 19.87 -1.11
CA HIS A 66 -16.09 20.81 -1.20
C HIS A 66 -16.67 21.18 0.16
N HIS A 67 -16.66 20.24 1.10
CA HIS A 67 -17.39 20.36 2.36
C HIS A 67 -16.48 20.35 3.60
N ASP A 68 -15.19 20.11 3.42
CA ASP A 68 -14.19 19.91 4.49
C ASP A 68 -14.61 18.81 5.50
N GLU A 69 -15.45 17.87 5.05
CA GLU A 69 -15.96 16.77 5.84
C GLU A 69 -15.32 15.43 5.47
N MET A 70 -15.14 14.56 6.46
CA MET A 70 -14.61 13.21 6.21
C MET A 70 -15.54 12.41 5.28
N MET A 71 -14.96 11.83 4.24
CA MET A 71 -15.63 10.92 3.32
C MET A 71 -15.86 9.56 3.99
N LYS A 72 -17.09 9.32 4.44
CA LYS A 72 -17.49 8.08 5.13
C LYS A 72 -18.44 7.21 4.31
N ILE A 73 -18.90 7.71 3.16
CA ILE A 73 -19.88 7.06 2.29
C ILE A 73 -19.18 6.69 1.00
N PHE A 74 -19.53 5.55 0.41
CA PHE A 74 -19.08 5.15 -0.92
C PHE A 74 -20.29 5.14 -1.86
N CYS A 75 -20.20 5.93 -2.92
CA CYS A 75 -21.17 5.91 -4.01
C CYS A 75 -20.76 4.84 -5.02
N ARG A 76 -21.58 3.79 -5.17
CA ARG A 76 -21.34 2.71 -6.14
C ARG A 76 -21.56 3.15 -7.57
N THR A 77 -22.52 4.04 -7.80
CA THR A 77 -22.80 4.59 -9.13
C THR A 77 -21.57 5.28 -9.71
N ASP A 78 -20.90 6.13 -8.91
CA ASP A 78 -19.74 6.92 -9.36
C ASP A 78 -18.39 6.33 -8.92
N GLN A 79 -18.41 5.20 -8.21
CA GLN A 79 -17.24 4.50 -7.65
C GLN A 79 -16.27 5.39 -6.86
N LYS A 80 -16.80 6.28 -6.03
CA LYS A 80 -15.99 7.21 -5.23
C LYS A 80 -16.47 7.33 -3.78
N CYS A 81 -15.53 7.62 -2.90
CA CYS A 81 -15.83 8.01 -1.52
C CYS A 81 -16.35 9.46 -1.51
N ILE A 82 -17.40 9.72 -0.75
CA ILE A 82 -18.06 11.02 -0.60
C ILE A 82 -18.36 11.30 0.89
N CYS A 83 -18.56 12.56 1.23
CA CYS A 83 -19.10 12.97 2.54
C CYS A 83 -20.63 12.90 2.55
N TYR A 84 -21.24 13.19 3.70
CA TYR A 84 -22.69 13.16 3.86
C TYR A 84 -23.38 14.25 3.04
N LEU A 85 -22.83 15.47 3.01
CA LEU A 85 -23.39 16.59 2.25
C LEU A 85 -23.44 16.27 0.74
N CYS A 86 -22.33 15.79 0.17
CA CYS A 86 -22.31 15.30 -1.22
C CYS A 86 -23.39 14.24 -1.50
N SER A 87 -23.72 13.39 -0.53
CA SER A 87 -24.77 12.37 -0.68
C SER A 87 -26.18 12.96 -0.81
N MET A 88 -26.40 14.13 -0.21
CA MET A 88 -27.68 14.83 -0.23
C MET A 88 -27.80 15.78 -1.41
N ASP A 89 -26.67 16.21 -1.98
CA ASP A 89 -26.59 17.11 -3.13
C ASP A 89 -26.34 16.33 -4.43
N ASP A 90 -25.10 16.38 -4.96
CA ASP A 90 -24.71 15.84 -6.27
C ASP A 90 -24.96 14.33 -6.44
N HIS A 91 -25.05 13.58 -5.34
CA HIS A 91 -25.26 12.13 -5.34
C HIS A 91 -26.65 11.71 -4.87
N GLN A 92 -27.61 12.63 -4.88
CA GLN A 92 -28.98 12.32 -4.50
C GLN A 92 -29.57 11.24 -5.41
N GLY A 93 -30.06 10.15 -4.81
CA GLY A 93 -30.66 9.03 -5.53
C GLY A 93 -29.65 8.02 -6.10
N HIS A 94 -28.34 8.22 -5.93
CA HIS A 94 -27.33 7.23 -6.29
C HIS A 94 -27.32 6.05 -5.31
N VAL A 95 -26.77 4.92 -5.75
CA VAL A 95 -26.61 3.75 -4.88
C VAL A 95 -25.41 3.99 -3.97
N THR A 96 -25.67 4.25 -2.69
CA THR A 96 -24.64 4.53 -1.69
C THR A 96 -24.62 3.50 -0.57
N VAL A 97 -23.42 3.21 -0.06
CA VAL A 97 -23.19 2.39 1.13
C VAL A 97 -22.16 3.07 2.03
N SER A 98 -21.92 2.57 3.25
CA SER A 98 -20.78 3.08 4.03
C SER A 98 -19.46 2.66 3.39
N ALA A 99 -18.46 3.53 3.44
CA ALA A 99 -17.12 3.23 2.92
C ALA A 99 -16.48 2.04 3.66
N ALA A 100 -16.85 1.81 4.92
CA ALA A 100 -16.42 0.64 5.68
C ALA A 100 -17.02 -0.67 5.16
N ALA A 101 -18.33 -0.67 4.85
CA ALA A 101 -18.99 -1.85 4.28
C ALA A 101 -18.44 -2.19 2.90
N GLU A 102 -18.31 -1.19 2.01
CA GLU A 102 -17.71 -1.39 0.68
C GLU A 102 -16.28 -1.93 0.77
N ARG A 103 -15.46 -1.37 1.66
CA ARG A 103 -14.10 -1.89 1.89
C ARG A 103 -14.12 -3.34 2.34
N ALA A 104 -15.01 -3.73 3.25
CA ALA A 104 -15.10 -5.10 3.71
C ALA A 104 -15.50 -6.07 2.59
N GLU A 105 -16.41 -5.66 1.69
CA GLU A 105 -16.83 -6.44 0.53
C GLU A 105 -15.68 -6.61 -0.47
N ARG A 106 -15.06 -5.51 -0.92
CA ARG A 106 -13.93 -5.56 -1.85
C ARG A 106 -12.73 -6.33 -1.31
N GLN A 107 -12.45 -6.23 -0.01
CA GLN A 107 -11.37 -7.00 0.62
C GLN A 107 -11.65 -8.51 0.60
N LYS A 108 -12.92 -8.94 0.74
CA LYS A 108 -13.29 -10.36 0.60
C LYS A 108 -13.04 -10.84 -0.83
N GLU A 109 -13.50 -10.09 -1.83
CA GLU A 109 -13.30 -10.42 -3.24
C GLU A 109 -11.82 -10.52 -3.61
N LEU A 110 -11.02 -9.54 -3.18
CA LEU A 110 -9.58 -9.54 -3.37
C LEU A 110 -8.92 -10.75 -2.67
N GLY A 111 -9.39 -11.12 -1.48
CA GLY A 111 -8.93 -12.31 -0.77
C GLY A 111 -9.13 -13.59 -1.57
N VAL A 112 -10.32 -13.79 -2.16
CA VAL A 112 -10.63 -14.93 -3.02
C VAL A 112 -9.77 -14.93 -4.29
N SER A 113 -9.66 -13.77 -4.96
CA SER A 113 -8.82 -13.63 -6.16
C SER A 113 -7.36 -13.96 -5.87
N ARG A 114 -6.82 -13.45 -4.75
CA ARG A 114 -5.46 -13.73 -4.29
C ARG A 114 -5.23 -15.21 -4.06
N GLN A 115 -6.16 -15.90 -3.39
CA GLN A 115 -6.06 -17.34 -3.15
C GLN A 115 -6.05 -18.13 -4.48
N LYS A 116 -6.90 -17.76 -5.44
CA LYS A 116 -6.94 -18.41 -6.76
C LYS A 116 -5.64 -18.22 -7.54
N VAL A 117 -5.05 -17.03 -7.49
CA VAL A 117 -3.74 -16.76 -8.11
C VAL A 117 -2.65 -17.58 -7.44
N GLN A 118 -2.60 -17.61 -6.11
CA GLN A 118 -1.61 -18.40 -5.36
C GLN A 118 -1.70 -19.89 -5.70
N GLN A 119 -2.91 -20.46 -5.77
CA GLN A 119 -3.09 -21.87 -6.18
C GLN A 119 -2.57 -22.13 -7.60
N LYS A 120 -2.84 -21.23 -8.55
CA LYS A 120 -2.33 -21.36 -9.91
C LYS A 120 -0.80 -21.29 -9.98
N VAL A 121 -0.19 -20.38 -9.22
CA VAL A 121 1.27 -20.26 -9.13
C VAL A 121 1.85 -21.55 -8.56
N GLN A 122 1.32 -22.06 -7.46
CA GLN A 122 1.79 -23.30 -6.84
C GLN A 122 1.66 -24.50 -7.78
N GLY A 123 0.55 -24.60 -8.53
CA GLY A 123 0.36 -25.63 -9.54
C GLY A 123 1.44 -25.56 -10.62
N ARG A 124 1.68 -24.37 -11.17
CA ARG A 124 2.73 -24.16 -12.19
C ARG A 124 4.14 -24.46 -11.67
N GLU A 125 4.44 -24.11 -10.43
CA GLU A 125 5.73 -24.46 -9.81
C GLU A 125 5.93 -25.98 -9.72
N ASN A 126 4.87 -26.72 -9.41
CA ASN A 126 4.92 -28.19 -9.38
C ASN A 126 5.07 -28.76 -10.80
N ASP A 127 4.35 -28.24 -11.78
CA ASP A 127 4.48 -28.65 -13.18
C ASP A 127 5.91 -28.44 -13.68
N VAL A 128 6.53 -27.30 -13.37
CA VAL A 128 7.92 -27.01 -13.72
C VAL A 128 8.88 -28.04 -13.12
N LYS A 129 8.71 -28.43 -11.85
CA LYS A 129 9.54 -29.47 -11.20
C LYS A 129 9.43 -30.82 -11.92
N VAL A 130 8.21 -31.21 -12.29
CA VAL A 130 7.98 -32.47 -13.03
C VAL A 130 8.62 -32.41 -14.42
N LEU A 131 8.50 -31.27 -15.11
CA LEU A 131 9.11 -31.08 -16.42
C LEU A 131 10.64 -31.12 -16.34
N GLN A 132 11.25 -30.53 -15.31
CA GLN A 132 12.70 -30.61 -15.08
C GLN A 132 13.18 -32.06 -14.96
N GLN A 133 12.51 -32.88 -14.13
CA GLN A 133 12.83 -34.31 -13.99
C GLN A 133 12.69 -35.06 -15.32
N ARG A 134 11.65 -34.76 -16.11
CA ARG A 134 11.47 -35.39 -17.43
C ARG A 134 12.59 -35.03 -18.40
N VAL A 135 13.03 -33.78 -18.41
CA VAL A 135 14.15 -33.34 -19.25
C VAL A 135 15.44 -34.08 -18.87
N GLU A 136 15.72 -34.25 -17.58
CA GLU A 136 16.87 -35.02 -17.10
C GLU A 136 16.82 -36.48 -17.58
N VAL A 137 15.66 -37.13 -17.46
CA VAL A 137 15.47 -38.51 -17.94
C VAL A 137 15.66 -38.62 -19.46
N ILE A 138 15.12 -37.67 -20.23
CA ILE A 138 15.29 -37.64 -21.69
C ILE A 138 16.75 -37.48 -22.08
N ASN A 139 17.46 -36.55 -21.44
CA ASN A 139 18.88 -36.33 -21.70
C ASN A 139 19.71 -37.57 -21.37
N HIS A 140 19.50 -38.18 -20.21
CA HIS A 140 20.20 -39.40 -19.83
C HIS A 140 19.95 -40.55 -20.80
N SER A 141 18.70 -40.72 -21.24
CA SER A 141 18.32 -41.73 -22.23
C SER A 141 18.95 -41.46 -23.60
N ALA A 142 19.04 -40.20 -24.02
CA ALA A 142 19.68 -39.82 -25.28
C ALA A 142 21.19 -40.12 -25.24
N ASP A 143 21.86 -39.78 -24.14
CA ASP A 143 23.28 -40.07 -23.94
C ASP A 143 23.57 -41.58 -23.95
N GLU A 144 22.70 -42.40 -23.35
CA GLU A 144 22.83 -43.86 -23.41
C GLU A 144 22.66 -44.39 -24.84
N ALA A 145 21.65 -43.92 -25.57
CA ALA A 145 21.44 -44.34 -26.96
C ALA A 145 22.64 -44.01 -27.88
N VAL A 146 23.29 -42.86 -27.64
CA VAL A 146 24.54 -42.48 -28.34
C VAL A 146 25.68 -43.43 -27.97
N ARG A 147 25.90 -43.72 -26.68
CA ARG A 147 26.94 -44.66 -26.23
C ARG A 147 26.75 -46.06 -26.80
N ASP A 148 25.52 -46.56 -26.80
CA ASP A 148 25.19 -47.86 -27.36
C ASP A 148 25.48 -47.91 -28.86
N SER A 149 25.12 -46.84 -29.58
CA SER A 149 25.42 -46.70 -31.01
C SER A 149 26.93 -46.71 -31.27
N ASP A 150 27.70 -45.91 -30.52
CA ASP A 150 29.16 -45.84 -30.64
C ASP A 150 29.83 -47.20 -30.37
N LYS A 151 29.32 -47.95 -29.39
CA LYS A 151 29.80 -49.30 -29.08
C LYS A 151 29.52 -50.27 -30.23
N ILE A 152 28.35 -50.19 -30.87
CA ILE A 152 28.02 -50.99 -32.04
C ILE A 152 28.95 -50.66 -33.20
N PHE A 153 29.11 -49.37 -33.54
CA PHE A 153 30.00 -48.94 -34.63
C PHE A 153 31.46 -49.31 -34.37
N SER A 154 31.95 -49.12 -33.14
CA SER A 154 33.31 -49.52 -32.75
C SER A 154 33.54 -51.02 -32.93
N ASN A 155 32.56 -51.85 -32.55
CA ASN A 155 32.62 -53.29 -32.76
C ASN A 155 32.61 -53.67 -34.25
N LEU A 156 31.79 -52.99 -35.05
CA LEU A 156 31.73 -53.22 -36.50
C LEU A 156 33.06 -52.90 -37.17
N ILE A 157 33.66 -51.73 -36.88
CA ILE A 157 34.96 -51.30 -37.40
C ILE A 157 36.04 -52.34 -37.03
N ARG A 158 36.03 -52.83 -35.79
CA ARG A 158 36.96 -53.87 -35.32
C ARG A 158 36.83 -55.16 -36.11
N LEU A 159 35.60 -55.61 -36.41
CA LEU A 159 35.34 -56.81 -37.21
C LEU A 159 35.81 -56.65 -38.67
N ILE A 160 35.56 -55.50 -39.28
CA ILE A 160 36.02 -55.20 -40.65
C ILE A 160 37.55 -55.27 -40.72
N ARG A 161 38.24 -54.56 -39.81
CA ARG A 161 39.72 -54.57 -39.77
C ARG A 161 40.31 -55.97 -39.61
N LYS A 162 39.69 -56.82 -38.78
CA LYS A 162 40.11 -58.22 -38.61
C LYS A 162 39.96 -59.07 -39.86
N ARG A 163 38.95 -58.80 -40.69
CA ARG A 163 38.71 -59.54 -41.95
C ARG A 163 39.66 -59.09 -43.07
N SER A 164 40.14 -57.85 -42.99
CA SER A 164 41.05 -57.26 -43.97
C SER A 164 42.54 -57.53 -43.67
N SER A 165 42.85 -58.25 -42.58
CA SER A 165 44.20 -58.74 -42.24
C SER A 165 44.32 -60.21 -42.62
#